data_AF-A0A0M2VAK5-F1
#
_entry.id   AF-A0A0M2VAK5-F1
#
_cell.length_a   1.000
_cell.length_b   1.000
_cell.length_c   1.000
_cell.angle_alpha   90.00
_cell.angle_beta   90.00
_cell.angle_gamma   90.00
#
_symmetry.space_group_name_H-M   'P 1'
#
loop_
_entity.id
_entity.type
_entity.pdbx_description
1 polymer ?
#
loop_
_entity_poly.entity_id
_entity_poly.type
_entity_poly.pdbx_seq_one_letter_code
_entity_poly.pdbx_strand_id
1 'polypeptide(L)'
;MKKKRHVREYMFFQILGVVTVMLFFKGEFAYSLIALLIAFLFYRFDPSIKDFCENIKHTRKIFWGQIFIGYVMAGVCFIFSWNSKGLSIIWALIFLAVGVLHAGKVQDFLNERRG
;
A
#
# COMPACT_ATOMS: atom_id res chain seq x y z
N MET A 1 15.11 19.36 -6.02
CA MET A 1 13.98 18.64 -6.65
C MET A 1 13.73 17.20 -6.17
N LYS A 2 14.66 16.51 -5.47
CA LYS A 2 14.48 15.10 -5.01
C LYS A 2 13.27 14.83 -4.07
N LYS A 3 12.79 15.81 -3.29
CA LYS A 3 11.70 15.65 -2.30
C LYS A 3 10.35 15.23 -2.91
N LYS A 4 9.92 15.88 -4.01
CA LYS A 4 8.62 15.57 -4.64
C LYS A 4 8.60 14.18 -5.31
N ARG A 5 9.76 13.64 -5.69
CA ARG A 5 9.88 12.31 -6.30
C ARG A 5 9.48 11.21 -5.32
N HIS A 6 10.10 11.20 -4.13
CA HIS A 6 9.87 10.17 -3.10
C HIS A 6 8.44 10.11 -2.58
N VAL A 7 7.76 11.24 -2.40
CA VAL A 7 6.35 11.24 -1.97
C VAL A 7 5.45 10.67 -3.07
N ARG A 8 5.71 11.01 -4.34
CA ARG A 8 4.94 10.48 -5.47
C ARG A 8 5.13 8.97 -5.64
N GLU A 9 6.37 8.50 -5.55
CA GLU A 9 6.72 7.07 -5.61
C GLU A 9 6.04 6.30 -4.48
N TYR A 10 6.01 6.87 -3.28
CA TYR A 10 5.30 6.30 -2.14
C TYR A 10 3.78 6.20 -2.36
N MET A 11 3.15 7.28 -2.85
CA MET A 11 1.71 7.26 -3.13
C MET A 11 1.35 6.26 -4.22
N PHE A 12 2.17 6.14 -5.27
CA PHE A 12 1.96 5.15 -6.32
C PHE A 12 2.05 3.72 -5.78
N PHE A 13 3.08 3.45 -4.96
CA PHE A 13 3.25 2.16 -4.33
C PHE A 13 2.09 1.83 -3.39
N GLN A 14 1.61 2.80 -2.62
CA GLN A 14 0.44 2.63 -1.75
C GLN A 14 -0.84 2.33 -2.53
N ILE A 15 -1.10 3.02 -3.65
CA ILE A 15 -2.26 2.76 -4.50
C ILE A 15 -2.25 1.32 -5.03
N LEU A 16 -1.09 0.81 -5.44
CA LEU A 16 -0.94 -0.60 -5.85
C LEU A 16 -1.39 -1.55 -4.74
N GLY A 17 -1.02 -1.28 -3.49
CA GLY A 17 -1.48 -2.05 -2.33
C GLY A 17 -3.00 -1.99 -2.13
N VAL A 18 -3.59 -0.79 -2.21
CA VAL A 18 -5.05 -0.59 -2.10
C VAL A 18 -5.79 -1.39 -3.13
N VAL A 19 -5.42 -1.22 -4.41
CA VAL A 19 -6.10 -1.86 -5.55
C VAL A 19 -6.05 -3.37 -5.41
N THR A 20 -4.89 -3.89 -5.02
CA THR A 20 -4.69 -5.33 -4.79
C THR A 20 -5.70 -5.87 -3.77
N VAL A 21 -5.84 -5.23 -2.61
CA VAL A 21 -6.77 -5.69 -1.56
C VAL A 21 -8.23 -5.47 -1.94
N MET A 22 -8.55 -4.35 -2.61
CA MET A 22 -9.92 -4.08 -3.06
C MET A 22 -10.44 -5.11 -4.06
N LEU A 23 -9.58 -5.56 -4.98
CA LEU A 23 -9.92 -6.65 -5.91
C LEU A 23 -10.23 -7.94 -5.15
N PHE A 24 -9.47 -8.23 -4.09
CA PHE A 24 -9.74 -9.37 -3.23
C PHE A 24 -11.12 -9.27 -2.57
N PHE A 25 -11.45 -8.13 -1.96
CA PHE A 25 -12.79 -7.89 -1.38
C PHE A 25 -13.94 -8.05 -2.39
N LYS A 26 -13.71 -7.75 -3.67
CA LYS A 26 -14.71 -7.95 -4.73
C LYS A 26 -14.87 -9.41 -5.18
N GLY A 27 -14.00 -10.31 -4.71
CA GLY A 27 -13.97 -11.72 -5.12
C GLY A 27 -13.18 -11.97 -6.39
N GLU A 28 -12.49 -10.94 -6.88
CA GLU A 28 -11.69 -10.97 -8.10
C GLU A 28 -10.28 -11.49 -7.77
N PHE A 29 -10.20 -12.72 -7.26
CA PHE A 29 -8.96 -13.30 -6.71
C PHE A 29 -7.82 -13.34 -7.72
N ALA A 30 -8.11 -13.70 -8.98
CA ALA A 30 -7.11 -13.74 -10.04
C ALA A 30 -6.52 -12.35 -10.32
N TYR A 31 -7.37 -11.32 -10.41
CA TYR A 31 -6.93 -9.94 -10.62
C TYR A 31 -6.18 -9.40 -9.41
N SER A 32 -6.59 -9.77 -8.20
CA SER A 32 -5.86 -9.42 -6.97
C SER A 32 -4.45 -10.00 -6.97
N LEU A 33 -4.28 -11.28 -7.35
CA LEU A 33 -2.96 -11.90 -7.45
C LEU A 33 -2.09 -11.26 -8.55
N ILE A 34 -2.68 -10.91 -9.69
CA ILE A 34 -1.98 -10.18 -10.76
C ILE A 34 -1.52 -8.80 -10.25
N ALA A 35 -2.38 -8.06 -9.55
CA ALA A 35 -2.02 -6.76 -8.98
C ALA A 35 -0.91 -6.88 -7.92
N LEU A 36 -0.94 -7.94 -7.09
CA LEU A 36 0.11 -8.24 -6.13
C LEU A 36 1.44 -8.56 -6.81
N LEU A 37 1.39 -9.35 -7.89
CA LEU A 37 2.57 -9.67 -8.70
C LEU A 37 3.16 -8.41 -9.33
N ILE A 38 2.32 -7.53 -9.88
CA ILE A 38 2.74 -6.23 -10.41
C ILE A 38 3.39 -5.39 -9.30
N ALA A 39 2.77 -5.28 -8.13
CA ALA A 39 3.34 -4.56 -6.98
C ALA A 39 4.70 -5.12 -6.56
N PHE A 40 4.85 -6.46 -6.59
CA PHE A 40 6.12 -7.13 -6.31
C PHE A 40 7.18 -6.85 -7.39
N LEU A 41 6.81 -6.87 -8.67
CA LEU A 41 7.71 -6.53 -9.78
C LEU A 41 8.19 -5.08 -9.67
N PHE A 42 7.30 -4.13 -9.38
CA PHE A 42 7.66 -2.74 -9.11
C PHE A 42 8.63 -2.64 -7.94
N TYR A 43 8.35 -3.32 -6.82
CA TYR A 43 9.26 -3.35 -5.69
C TYR A 43 10.64 -3.92 -6.04
N ARG A 44 10.70 -4.97 -6.87
CA ARG A 44 11.93 -5.70 -7.16
C ARG A 44 12.81 -5.03 -8.23
N PHE A 45 12.18 -4.44 -9.24
CA PHE A 45 12.83 -3.99 -10.46
C PHE A 45 12.83 -2.46 -10.64
N ASP A 46 11.95 -1.71 -9.95
CA ASP A 46 12.00 -0.25 -10.00
C ASP A 46 13.03 0.28 -8.97
N PRO A 47 14.16 0.85 -9.42
CA PRO A 47 15.19 1.36 -8.50
C PRO A 47 14.68 2.53 -7.66
N SER A 48 13.69 3.30 -8.13
CA SER A 48 13.14 4.45 -7.38
C SER A 48 12.33 3.97 -6.18
N ILE A 49 11.50 2.94 -6.38
CA ILE A 49 10.71 2.32 -5.29
C ILE A 49 11.64 1.58 -4.33
N LYS A 50 12.63 0.88 -4.87
CA LYS A 50 13.62 0.16 -4.06
C LYS A 50 14.41 1.10 -3.15
N ASP A 51 14.98 2.17 -3.70
CA ASP A 51 15.70 3.19 -2.95
C ASP A 51 14.80 3.81 -1.89
N PHE A 52 13.54 4.09 -2.22
CA PHE A 52 12.58 4.63 -1.27
C PHE A 52 12.32 3.66 -0.10
N CYS A 53 12.08 2.38 -0.37
CA CYS A 53 11.86 1.37 0.67
C CYS A 53 13.11 1.10 1.52
N GLU A 54 14.31 1.22 0.95
CA GLU A 54 15.57 1.04 1.68
C GLU A 54 15.91 2.25 2.56
N ASN A 55 15.66 3.47 2.05
CA ASN A 55 15.86 4.72 2.81
C ASN A 55 14.88 4.86 3.98
N ILE A 56 13.72 4.19 3.89
CA ILE A 56 12.69 4.22 4.92
C ILE A 56 12.34 2.77 5.30
N LYS A 57 13.25 2.14 6.07
CA LYS A 57 13.15 0.74 6.53
C LYS A 57 11.77 0.34 7.08
N HIS A 58 11.02 1.28 7.67
CA HIS A 58 9.68 1.02 8.18
C HIS A 58 8.61 0.89 7.10
N THR A 59 8.77 1.56 5.95
CA THR A 59 7.74 1.63 4.91
C THR A 59 7.48 0.27 4.26
N ARG A 60 8.53 -0.54 4.08
CA ARG A 60 8.36 -1.93 3.60
C ARG A 60 7.46 -2.75 4.52
N LYS A 61 7.72 -2.70 5.83
CA LYS A 61 6.94 -3.45 6.83
C LYS A 61 5.48 -2.97 6.87
N ILE A 62 5.27 -1.66 6.80
CA ILE A 62 3.93 -1.07 6.80
C ILE A 62 3.17 -1.52 5.56
N PHE A 63 3.76 -1.39 4.37
CA PHE A 63 3.12 -1.76 3.12
C PHE A 63 2.69 -3.24 3.07
N TRP A 64 3.64 -4.16 3.30
CA TRP A 64 3.32 -5.59 3.29
C TRP A 64 2.40 -5.99 4.45
N GLY A 65 2.53 -5.34 5.60
CA GLY A 65 1.62 -5.54 6.73
C GLY A 65 0.20 -5.12 6.39
N GLN A 66 0.01 -3.98 5.72
CA GLN A 66 -1.29 -3.53 5.27
C GLN A 66 -1.90 -4.48 4.22
N ILE A 67 -1.13 -4.95 3.24
CA ILE A 67 -1.60 -5.96 2.29
C ILE A 67 -2.02 -7.23 3.03
N PHE A 68 -1.18 -7.73 3.93
CA PHE A 68 -1.45 -8.96 4.68
C PHE A 68 -2.73 -8.85 5.53
N ILE A 69 -2.86 -7.79 6.34
CA ILE A 69 -4.05 -7.56 7.15
C ILE A 69 -5.28 -7.42 6.25
N GLY A 70 -5.15 -6.73 5.12
CA GLY A 70 -6.21 -6.58 4.13
C GLY A 70 -6.69 -7.90 3.55
N TYR A 71 -5.76 -8.80 3.19
CA TYR A 71 -6.08 -10.14 2.71
C TYR A 71 -6.72 -11.01 3.79
N VAL A 72 -6.22 -10.97 5.03
CA VAL A 72 -6.81 -11.70 6.16
C VAL A 72 -8.25 -11.22 6.39
N MET A 73 -8.46 -9.90 6.47
CA MET A 73 -9.80 -9.34 6.66
C MET A 73 -10.74 -9.70 5.51
N ALA A 74 -10.28 -9.57 4.27
CA ALA A 74 -11.09 -9.91 3.12
C ALA A 74 -11.41 -11.42 3.08
N GLY A 75 -10.46 -12.29 3.43
CA GLY A 75 -10.66 -13.73 3.56
C GLY A 75 -11.69 -14.09 4.64
N VAL A 76 -11.63 -13.45 5.81
CA VAL A 76 -12.65 -13.58 6.86
C VAL A 76 -14.03 -13.15 6.33
N CYS A 77 -14.11 -12.04 5.59
CA CYS A 77 -15.39 -11.59 5.02
C CYS A 77 -16.00 -12.61 4.04
N PHE A 78 -15.17 -13.31 3.26
CA PHE A 78 -15.65 -14.40 2.40
C PHE A 78 -16.17 -15.58 3.20
N ILE A 79 -15.46 -16.01 4.25
CA ILE A 79 -15.87 -17.16 5.09
C ILE A 79 -17.22 -16.89 5.75
N PHE A 80 -17.45 -15.67 6.25
CA PHE A 80 -18.69 -15.30 6.95
C PHE A 80 -19.79 -14.74 6.03
N SER A 81 -19.60 -14.77 4.70
CA SER A 81 -20.53 -14.22 3.70
C SER A 81 -20.97 -12.77 4.00
N TRP A 82 -20.09 -11.99 4.63
CA TRP A 82 -20.37 -10.60 4.96
C TRP A 82 -20.36 -9.73 3.71
N ASN A 83 -21.12 -8.64 3.75
CA ASN A 83 -21.24 -7.72 2.63
C ASN A 83 -19.89 -7.04 2.33
N SER A 84 -19.12 -7.66 1.44
CA SER A 84 -17.72 -7.32 1.15
C SER A 84 -17.55 -5.97 0.45
N LYS A 85 -18.62 -5.44 -0.14
CA LYS A 85 -18.61 -4.15 -0.87
C LYS A 85 -18.39 -2.96 0.07
N GLY A 86 -19.14 -2.89 1.17
CA GLY A 86 -19.00 -1.79 2.14
C GLY A 86 -17.64 -1.79 2.85
N LEU A 87 -17.16 -2.99 3.18
CA LEU A 87 -15.86 -3.18 3.81
C LEU A 87 -14.70 -2.81 2.89
N SER A 88 -14.82 -3.02 1.57
CA SER A 88 -13.81 -2.57 0.61
C SER A 88 -13.60 -1.05 0.59
N ILE A 89 -14.68 -0.28 0.80
CA ILE A 89 -14.64 1.19 0.84
C ILE A 89 -14.03 1.64 2.17
N ILE A 90 -14.46 1.06 3.29
CA ILE A 90 -13.87 1.34 4.61
C ILE A 90 -12.37 1.03 4.59
N TRP A 91 -11.99 -0.09 3.97
CA TRP A 91 -10.60 -0.47 3.81
C TRP A 91 -9.81 0.54 2.99
N ALA A 92 -10.34 0.96 1.83
CA ALA A 92 -9.70 1.98 0.99
C ALA A 92 -9.52 3.31 1.76
N LEU A 93 -10.50 3.72 2.57
CA LEU A 93 -10.41 4.93 3.40
C LEU A 93 -9.35 4.82 4.49
N ILE A 94 -9.29 3.70 5.23
CA ILE A 94 -8.24 3.44 6.22
C ILE A 94 -6.87 3.47 5.56
N PHE A 95 -6.74 2.84 4.39
CA PHE A 95 -5.49 2.76 3.66
C PHE A 95 -5.04 4.13 3.15
N LEU A 96 -5.96 4.96 2.64
CA LEU A 96 -5.69 6.33 2.25
C LEU A 96 -5.29 7.19 3.45
N ALA A 97 -6.00 7.09 4.57
CA ALA A 97 -5.68 7.85 5.78
C ALA A 97 -4.28 7.49 6.31
N VAL A 98 -3.96 6.20 6.43
CA VAL A 98 -2.64 5.74 6.86
C VAL A 98 -1.56 6.12 5.85
N GLY A 99 -1.87 6.03 4.55
CA GLY A 99 -0.99 6.45 3.47
C GLY A 99 -0.65 7.93 3.56
N VAL A 100 -1.64 8.81 3.69
CA VAL A 100 -1.45 10.27 3.81
C VAL A 100 -0.69 10.64 5.08
N LEU A 101 -1.04 10.05 6.23
CA LEU A 101 -0.33 10.30 7.50
C LEU A 101 1.14 9.89 7.43
N HIS A 102 1.44 8.75 6.81
CA HIS A 102 2.82 8.32 6.62
C HIS A 102 3.55 9.15 5.57
N ALA A 103 2.88 9.61 4.51
CA ALA A 103 3.48 10.53 3.54
C ALA A 103 3.94 11.83 4.21
N GLY A 104 3.13 12.37 5.14
CA GLY A 104 3.50 13.51 5.98
C GLY A 104 4.75 13.23 6.83
N LYS A 105 4.77 12.11 7.57
CA LYS A 105 5.94 11.71 8.37
C LYS A 105 7.21 11.50 7.54
N VAL A 106 7.08 10.93 6.35
CA VAL A 106 8.19 10.76 5.40
C VAL A 106 8.70 12.12 4.93
N GLN A 107 7.81 13.07 4.67
CA GLN A 107 8.17 14.42 4.27
C GLN A 107 8.88 15.18 5.40
N ASP A 108 8.42 15.03 6.64
CA ASP A 108 9.02 15.65 7.83
C ASP A 108 10.41 15.07 8.15
N PHE A 109 10.56 13.74 8.08
CA PHE A 109 11.87 13.08 8.26
C PHE A 109 12.91 13.53 7.21
N LEU A 110 12.46 13.78 5.98
CA LEU A 110 13.31 14.33 4.91
C LEU A 110 13.59 15.84 5.07
N ASN A 111 12.81 16.55 5.89
CA ASN A 111 13.05 17.95 6.27
C ASN A 111 14.09 18.04 7.39
N GLU A 112 13.98 17.20 8.44
CA GLU A 112 14.86 17.23 9.62
C GLU A 112 16.33 16.89 9.31
N ARG A 113 16.62 15.93 8.42
CA ARG A 113 18.01 15.59 8.04
C ARG A 113 18.79 16.69 7.28
N ARG A 114 18.21 17.88 7.15
CA ARG A 114 18.83 19.04 6.48
C ARG A 114 19.03 20.23 7.41
N GLY A 115 18.47 20.18 8.62
CA GLY A 115 18.70 21.18 9.66
C GLY A 115 20.00 20.89 10.39
#